data_AF-A0A849U1Q9-F1
#
_entry.id   AF-A0A849U1Q9-F1
#
_cell.length_a   1.000
_cell.length_b   1.000
_cell.length_c   1.000
_cell.angle_alpha   90.00
_cell.angle_beta   90.00
_cell.angle_gamma   90.00
#
_symmetry.space_group_name_H-M   'P 1'
#
loop_
_entity.id
_entity.type
_entity.pdbx_description
1 polymer ?
#
loop_
_entity_poly.entity_id
_entity_poly.type
_entity_poly.pdbx_seq_one_letter_code
_entity_poly.pdbx_strand_id
1 'polypeptide(L)'
;MSFTPLIRFGTSTWTYEGWQGQIYQRPYAKTTFARECLGEYCQYLHNGQPLFRTVGNDSTFYRPPTTNQLNHYLRQIPEDFEMCFKVWEDITIPRFANHVRYGPKTGQPNPRFLDAKLFNDLVLAPYREAKFEPHMGPFIFEFQRHGLTSEEFCSRLDRFFGQLPNDFRYAVEIRNAGLLGPDYRKVLESHTVAHVYNHWSYMPPLLQQHTQMEERFTAPFTVVRLLTPLNMSYEAAKKRAAPYDKIVGELPQMRKETVTLIKQAVGENRRAYVLVNNRSEGNAPLTVQALVSYLRHEGYR
;
A
#
# COMPACT_ATOMS: atom_id res chain seq x y z
N MET A 1 18.01 14.61 -14.38
CA MET A 1 16.96 13.89 -15.15
C MET A 1 16.00 13.28 -14.15
N SER A 2 14.70 13.41 -14.39
CA SER A 2 13.63 12.85 -13.55
C SER A 2 13.49 11.34 -13.80
N PHE A 3 13.09 10.57 -12.77
CA PHE A 3 12.77 9.16 -12.95
C PHE A 3 11.70 8.93 -13.99
N THR A 4 11.76 7.78 -14.66
CA THR A 4 10.66 7.24 -15.47
C THR A 4 9.31 7.38 -14.75
N PRO A 5 8.22 7.77 -15.45
CA PRO A 5 6.88 7.87 -14.85
C PRO A 5 6.32 6.52 -14.39
N LEU A 6 6.99 5.41 -14.73
CA LEU A 6 6.64 4.07 -14.25
C LEU A 6 6.94 3.86 -12.76
N ILE A 7 7.82 4.67 -12.14
CA ILE A 7 8.12 4.55 -10.71
C ILE A 7 7.34 5.60 -9.93
N ARG A 8 6.51 5.14 -8.98
CA ARG A 8 5.75 6.01 -8.08
C ARG A 8 6.11 5.70 -6.64
N PHE A 9 6.95 6.56 -6.06
CA PHE A 9 7.26 6.53 -4.63
C PHE A 9 6.23 7.27 -3.81
N GLY A 10 5.97 6.75 -2.62
CA GLY A 10 5.05 7.30 -1.65
C GLY A 10 5.26 6.70 -0.26
N THR A 11 4.44 7.15 0.67
CA THR A 11 4.39 6.62 2.03
C THR A 11 3.07 5.89 2.25
N SER A 12 2.99 5.02 3.27
CA SER A 12 1.75 4.27 3.58
C SER A 12 0.58 5.17 4.01
N THR A 13 0.89 6.34 4.55
CA THR A 13 -0.04 7.45 4.85
C THR A 13 0.78 8.74 4.91
N TRP A 14 0.14 9.90 4.85
CA TRP A 14 0.78 11.20 4.97
C TRP A 14 0.70 11.77 6.40
N THR A 15 -0.21 11.30 7.25
CA THR A 15 -0.58 12.00 8.48
C THR A 15 0.35 11.75 9.69
N TYR A 16 1.67 11.88 9.51
CA TYR A 16 2.65 11.73 10.60
C TYR A 16 3.21 13.08 11.05
N GLU A 17 2.89 13.49 12.29
CA GLU A 17 3.36 14.75 12.88
C GLU A 17 4.89 14.81 13.05
N GLY A 18 5.56 13.67 13.12
CA GLY A 18 7.02 13.57 13.21
C GLY A 18 7.78 14.15 12.00
N TRP A 19 7.08 14.50 10.92
CA TRP A 19 7.66 15.14 9.76
C TRP A 19 7.55 16.67 9.77
N GLN A 20 7.11 17.27 10.88
CA GLN A 20 7.12 18.73 11.06
C GLN A 20 8.55 19.27 10.91
N GLY A 21 8.72 20.35 10.16
CA GLY A 21 10.01 20.94 9.80
C GLY A 21 10.76 20.19 8.69
N GLN A 22 10.31 18.99 8.32
CA GLN A 22 10.84 18.21 7.20
C GLN A 22 9.93 18.32 5.97
N ILE A 23 8.75 17.69 6.05
CA ILE A 23 7.72 17.70 4.99
C ILE A 23 6.74 18.83 5.24
N TYR A 24 6.32 19.00 6.49
CA TYR A 24 5.32 20.00 6.89
C TYR A 24 6.01 21.25 7.42
N GLN A 25 5.90 22.34 6.67
CA GLN A 25 6.48 23.64 6.99
C GLN A 25 5.44 24.57 7.61
N ARG A 26 4.15 24.43 7.24
CA ARG A 26 3.09 25.22 7.89
C ARG A 26 2.80 24.69 9.29
N PRO A 27 2.41 25.56 10.22
CA PRO A 27 1.84 25.12 11.49
C PRO A 27 0.41 24.60 11.25
N TYR A 28 0.14 23.38 11.71
CA TYR A 28 -1.20 22.80 11.70
C TYR A 28 -1.72 22.64 13.12
N ALA A 29 -3.01 22.93 13.32
CA ALA A 29 -3.69 22.50 14.54
C ALA A 29 -3.81 20.97 14.54
N LYS A 30 -3.63 20.33 15.71
CA LYS A 30 -3.75 18.86 15.85
C LYS A 30 -5.06 18.30 15.29
N THR A 31 -6.15 19.07 15.42
CA THR A 31 -7.50 18.67 14.98
C THR A 31 -7.69 18.73 13.46
N THR A 32 -6.88 19.53 12.75
CA THR A 32 -7.03 19.72 11.30
C THR A 32 -5.88 19.16 10.47
N PHE A 33 -4.74 18.86 11.10
CA PHE A 33 -3.53 18.35 10.45
C PHE A 33 -3.82 17.23 9.43
N ALA A 34 -4.46 16.14 9.86
CA ALA A 34 -4.73 14.98 9.00
C ALA A 34 -5.57 15.32 7.74
N ARG A 35 -6.40 16.36 7.82
CA ARG A 35 -7.27 16.83 6.73
C ARG A 35 -6.55 17.76 5.77
N GLU A 36 -5.64 18.60 6.27
CA GLU A 36 -5.12 19.76 5.54
C GLU A 36 -3.67 19.59 5.06
N CYS A 37 -2.90 18.64 5.61
CA CYS A 37 -1.48 18.50 5.29
C CYS A 37 -1.17 17.72 4.01
N LEU A 38 -2.18 17.13 3.34
CA LEU A 38 -1.97 16.34 2.12
C LEU A 38 -1.35 17.18 1.00
N GLY A 39 -1.77 18.44 0.84
CA GLY A 39 -1.21 19.33 -0.18
C GLY A 39 0.30 19.55 -0.04
N GLU A 40 0.79 19.78 1.18
CA GLU A 40 2.23 19.93 1.44
C GLU A 40 2.99 18.63 1.20
N TYR A 41 2.41 17.49 1.60
CA TYR A 41 2.99 16.18 1.30
C TYR A 41 3.19 15.99 -0.21
N CYS A 42 2.15 16.23 -1.01
CA CYS A 42 2.20 16.02 -2.46
C CYS A 42 3.13 16.99 -3.19
N GLN A 43 3.37 18.16 -2.63
CA GLN A 43 4.24 19.19 -3.20
C GLN A 43 5.70 19.08 -2.73
N TYR A 44 6.02 18.13 -1.85
CA TYR A 44 7.36 18.00 -1.31
C TYR A 44 8.39 17.68 -2.39
N LEU A 45 9.41 18.54 -2.48
CA LEU A 45 10.51 18.40 -3.43
C LEU A 45 11.76 17.86 -2.73
N HIS A 46 12.39 16.87 -3.35
CA HIS A 46 13.72 16.39 -2.99
C HIS A 46 14.67 16.60 -4.17
N ASN A 47 15.74 17.37 -3.98
CA ASN A 47 16.66 17.76 -5.04
C ASN A 47 15.94 18.41 -6.25
N GLY A 48 14.99 19.30 -5.96
CA GLY A 48 14.25 20.06 -6.97
C GLY A 48 13.23 19.24 -7.79
N GLN A 49 12.87 18.04 -7.35
CA GLN A 49 11.92 17.16 -8.03
C GLN A 49 10.89 16.61 -7.04
N PRO A 50 9.62 16.36 -7.45
CA PRO A 50 8.63 15.73 -6.58
C PRO A 50 9.15 14.38 -6.06
N LEU A 51 9.26 14.24 -4.74
CA LEU A 51 9.66 12.96 -4.15
C LEU A 51 8.52 11.95 -4.20
N PHE A 52 7.29 12.43 -3.96
CA PHE A 52 6.10 11.60 -3.87
C PHE A 52 5.21 11.80 -5.09
N ARG A 53 4.92 10.71 -5.78
CA ARG A 53 3.95 10.62 -6.89
C ARG A 53 2.78 9.70 -6.58
N THR A 54 2.80 9.14 -5.38
CA THR A 54 1.70 8.36 -4.82
C THR A 54 1.66 8.45 -3.30
N VAL A 55 0.54 8.06 -2.69
CA VAL A 55 0.43 7.81 -1.26
C VAL A 55 -0.55 6.68 -0.97
N GLY A 56 -0.33 5.93 0.10
CA GLY A 56 -1.31 5.04 0.67
C GLY A 56 -2.37 5.80 1.48
N ASN A 57 -3.62 5.34 1.43
CA ASN A 57 -4.71 5.83 2.25
C ASN A 57 -5.26 4.69 3.12
N ASP A 58 -4.84 4.69 4.39
CA ASP A 58 -5.29 3.71 5.38
C ASP A 58 -6.64 4.11 6.02
N SER A 59 -7.14 5.35 5.83
CA SER A 59 -8.39 5.79 6.46
C SER A 59 -9.61 5.03 5.95
N THR A 60 -9.57 4.59 4.68
CA THR A 60 -10.63 3.81 4.02
C THR A 60 -10.70 2.36 4.49
N PHE A 61 -9.70 1.89 5.23
CA PHE A 61 -9.73 0.57 5.85
C PHE A 61 -10.84 0.43 6.89
N TYR A 62 -11.16 1.52 7.61
CA TYR A 62 -12.14 1.47 8.70
C TYR A 62 -13.58 1.67 8.24
N ARG A 63 -13.76 2.37 7.11
CA ARG A 63 -15.05 2.60 6.46
C ARG A 63 -14.84 3.03 5.01
N PRO A 64 -15.79 2.78 4.10
CA PRO A 64 -15.73 3.34 2.76
C PRO A 64 -15.69 4.88 2.82
N PRO A 65 -14.98 5.54 1.89
CA PRO A 65 -14.94 6.99 1.84
C PRO A 65 -16.28 7.57 1.37
N THR A 66 -16.53 8.83 1.71
CA THR A 66 -17.62 9.60 1.10
C THR A 66 -17.11 10.35 -0.13
N THR A 67 -18.01 10.66 -1.06
CA THR A 67 -17.72 11.50 -2.24
C THR A 67 -17.13 12.85 -1.84
N ASN A 68 -17.62 13.46 -0.75
CA ASN A 68 -17.06 14.70 -0.20
C ASN A 68 -15.61 14.56 0.31
N GLN A 69 -15.28 13.42 0.92
CA GLN A 69 -13.92 13.13 1.37
C GLN A 69 -12.98 13.00 0.16
N LEU A 70 -13.41 12.29 -0.88
CA LEU A 70 -12.63 12.13 -2.13
C LEU A 70 -12.44 13.46 -2.86
N ASN A 71 -13.50 14.25 -3.01
CA ASN A 71 -13.44 15.60 -3.58
C ASN A 71 -12.48 16.51 -2.80
N HIS A 72 -12.38 16.32 -1.48
CA HIS A 72 -11.42 17.07 -0.67
C HIS A 72 -9.97 16.65 -0.92
N TYR A 73 -9.71 15.37 -1.20
CA TYR A 73 -8.38 14.92 -1.65
C TYR A 73 -8.04 15.48 -3.04
N LEU A 74 -8.98 15.43 -4.00
CA LEU A 74 -8.80 15.96 -5.35
C LEU A 74 -8.40 17.45 -5.36
N ARG A 75 -8.88 18.24 -4.40
CA ARG A 75 -8.49 19.66 -4.26
C ARG A 75 -7.06 19.87 -3.75
N GLN A 76 -6.38 18.84 -3.26
CA GLN A 76 -5.06 18.94 -2.64
C GLN A 76 -3.95 18.27 -3.46
N ILE A 77 -4.29 17.26 -4.27
CA ILE A 77 -3.31 16.50 -5.04
C ILE A 77 -3.05 17.14 -6.42
N PRO A 78 -1.81 17.13 -6.93
CA PRO A 78 -1.49 17.61 -8.27
C PRO A 78 -1.90 16.59 -9.34
N GLU A 79 -1.91 17.02 -10.61
CA GLU A 79 -2.36 16.23 -11.77
C GLU A 79 -1.70 14.84 -11.88
N ASP A 80 -0.36 14.76 -11.84
CA ASP A 80 0.38 13.48 -11.89
C ASP A 80 0.59 12.87 -10.49
N PHE A 81 -0.50 12.64 -9.76
CA PHE A 81 -0.47 12.03 -8.43
C PHE A 81 -1.57 10.99 -8.28
N GLU A 82 -1.21 9.81 -7.75
CA GLU A 82 -2.16 8.71 -7.58
C GLU A 82 -2.25 8.24 -6.13
N MET A 83 -3.46 7.98 -5.64
CA MET A 83 -3.69 7.47 -4.28
C MET A 83 -3.99 5.98 -4.31
N CYS A 84 -3.27 5.19 -3.52
CA CYS A 84 -3.52 3.77 -3.30
C CYS A 84 -4.41 3.60 -2.07
N PHE A 85 -5.57 2.95 -2.20
CA PHE A 85 -6.55 2.89 -1.12
C PHE A 85 -6.55 1.52 -0.46
N LYS A 86 -6.41 1.49 0.87
CA LYS A 86 -6.62 0.25 1.60
C LYS A 86 -8.12 -0.05 1.63
N VAL A 87 -8.48 -1.26 1.20
CA VAL A 87 -9.89 -1.66 1.12
C VAL A 87 -10.48 -1.81 2.51
N TRP A 88 -11.76 -1.46 2.64
CA TRP A 88 -12.53 -1.55 3.88
C TRP A 88 -12.47 -2.96 4.50
N GLU A 89 -12.24 -3.02 5.80
CA GLU A 89 -11.95 -4.25 6.54
C GLU A 89 -13.10 -5.26 6.56
N ASP A 90 -14.36 -4.80 6.45
CA ASP A 90 -15.50 -5.70 6.33
C ASP A 90 -15.47 -6.49 5.01
N ILE A 91 -14.65 -6.12 4.02
CA ILE A 91 -14.42 -6.91 2.80
C ILE A 91 -13.21 -7.85 2.95
N THR A 92 -12.17 -7.47 3.70
CA THR A 92 -10.87 -8.18 3.70
C THR A 92 -10.60 -9.04 4.94
N ILE A 93 -11.40 -8.92 6.00
CA ILE A 93 -11.25 -9.73 7.21
C ILE A 93 -12.17 -10.95 7.13
N PRO A 94 -11.67 -12.20 7.12
CA PRO A 94 -12.53 -13.38 7.11
C PRO A 94 -13.17 -13.68 8.47
N ARG A 95 -12.47 -13.37 9.56
CA ARG A 95 -12.95 -13.49 10.94
C ARG A 95 -12.38 -12.35 11.75
N PHE A 96 -13.23 -11.64 12.48
CA PHE A 96 -12.78 -10.52 13.30
C PHE A 96 -11.90 -11.01 14.44
N ALA A 97 -10.78 -10.34 14.67
CA ALA A 97 -9.87 -10.71 15.75
C ALA A 97 -10.53 -10.52 17.13
N ASN A 98 -9.95 -11.15 18.15
CA ASN A 98 -10.35 -10.96 19.54
C ASN A 98 -9.85 -9.59 20.06
N HIS A 99 -10.50 -8.51 19.63
CA HIS A 99 -10.13 -7.15 19.95
C HIS A 99 -11.36 -6.29 20.23
N VAL A 100 -11.30 -5.50 21.32
CA VAL A 100 -12.42 -4.69 21.83
C VAL A 100 -13.09 -3.81 20.77
N ARG A 101 -12.32 -3.30 19.80
CA ARG A 101 -12.81 -2.46 18.69
C ARG A 101 -13.95 -3.09 17.87
N TYR A 102 -14.05 -4.42 17.85
CA TYR A 102 -15.08 -5.11 17.07
C TYR A 102 -16.36 -5.36 17.86
N GLY A 103 -16.39 -5.07 19.17
CA GLY A 103 -17.59 -5.18 20.01
C GLY A 103 -18.27 -6.54 19.84
N PRO A 104 -19.57 -6.60 19.47
CA PRO A 104 -20.29 -7.86 19.27
C PRO A 104 -19.71 -8.78 18.18
N LYS A 105 -18.96 -8.23 17.21
CA LYS A 105 -18.34 -9.01 16.13
C LYS A 105 -17.07 -9.75 16.57
N THR A 106 -16.56 -9.48 17.78
CA THR A 106 -15.30 -10.05 18.28
C THR A 106 -15.25 -11.57 18.15
N GLY A 107 -14.23 -12.09 17.47
CA GLY A 107 -14.03 -13.52 17.25
C GLY A 107 -14.97 -14.18 16.23
N GLN A 108 -15.96 -13.45 15.71
CA GLN A 108 -16.99 -13.98 14.82
C GLN A 108 -16.51 -14.03 13.36
N PRO A 109 -16.96 -15.02 12.57
CA PRO A 109 -16.82 -14.98 11.11
C PRO A 109 -17.43 -13.72 10.54
N ASN A 110 -16.80 -13.16 9.52
CA ASN A 110 -17.33 -11.98 8.84
C ASN A 110 -18.20 -12.41 7.65
N PRO A 111 -19.53 -12.17 7.68
CA PRO A 111 -20.41 -12.54 6.57
C PRO A 111 -20.19 -11.70 5.32
N ARG A 112 -19.46 -10.57 5.42
CA ARG A 112 -19.16 -9.66 4.31
C ARG A 112 -17.79 -9.88 3.67
N PHE A 113 -17.04 -10.88 4.15
CA PHE A 113 -15.75 -11.21 3.61
C PHE A 113 -15.85 -11.54 2.12
N LEU A 114 -15.14 -10.76 1.28
CA LEU A 114 -15.17 -10.86 -0.17
C LEU A 114 -16.60 -10.78 -0.75
N ASP A 115 -17.42 -9.87 -0.22
CA ASP A 115 -18.73 -9.51 -0.78
C ASP A 115 -18.57 -8.51 -1.94
N ALA A 116 -18.56 -9.04 -3.18
CA ALA A 116 -18.36 -8.25 -4.40
C ALA A 116 -19.46 -7.21 -4.63
N LYS A 117 -20.71 -7.52 -4.27
CA LYS A 117 -21.81 -6.57 -4.40
C LYS A 117 -21.62 -5.39 -3.44
N LEU A 118 -21.30 -5.68 -2.18
CA LEU A 118 -21.05 -4.64 -1.19
C LEU A 118 -19.84 -3.76 -1.56
N PHE A 119 -18.77 -4.37 -2.11
CA PHE A 119 -17.61 -3.64 -2.59
C PHE A 119 -17.96 -2.68 -3.74
N ASN A 120 -18.72 -3.15 -4.74
CA ASN A 120 -19.19 -2.31 -5.84
C ASN A 120 -20.07 -1.14 -5.35
N ASP A 121 -21.05 -1.45 -4.50
CA ASP A 121 -22.07 -0.49 -4.07
C ASP A 121 -21.52 0.57 -3.10
N LEU A 122 -20.66 0.17 -2.17
CA LEU A 122 -20.21 1.05 -1.08
C LEU A 122 -18.77 1.52 -1.21
N VAL A 123 -17.89 0.72 -1.83
CA VAL A 123 -16.48 1.11 -1.98
C VAL A 123 -16.26 1.80 -3.31
N LEU A 124 -16.65 1.21 -4.44
CA LEU A 124 -16.34 1.77 -5.76
C LEU A 124 -17.26 2.94 -6.16
N ALA A 125 -18.54 2.91 -5.79
CA ALA A 125 -19.49 3.94 -6.20
C ALA A 125 -19.08 5.39 -5.83
N PRO A 126 -18.60 5.68 -4.60
CA PRO A 126 -18.13 7.02 -4.25
C PRO A 126 -16.99 7.53 -5.14
N TYR A 127 -16.11 6.66 -5.62
CA TYR A 127 -15.00 7.07 -6.48
C TYR A 127 -15.47 7.44 -7.88
N ARG A 128 -16.44 6.71 -8.42
CA ARG A 128 -17.08 7.05 -9.70
C ARG A 128 -17.83 8.38 -9.59
N GLU A 129 -18.57 8.58 -8.49
CA GLU A 129 -19.29 9.82 -8.24
C GLU A 129 -18.34 11.03 -8.13
N ALA A 130 -17.21 10.85 -7.44
CA ALA A 130 -16.17 11.87 -7.31
C ALA A 130 -15.32 12.07 -8.57
N LYS A 131 -15.48 11.22 -9.60
CA LYS A 131 -14.63 11.18 -10.80
C LYS A 131 -13.14 11.07 -10.48
N PHE A 132 -12.80 10.17 -9.56
CA PHE A 132 -11.45 10.03 -9.01
C PHE A 132 -10.47 9.28 -9.96
N GLU A 133 -10.95 8.73 -11.07
CA GLU A 133 -10.22 7.82 -11.96
C GLU A 133 -8.82 8.32 -12.39
N PRO A 134 -8.61 9.61 -12.75
CA PRO A 134 -7.28 10.09 -13.14
C PRO A 134 -6.22 9.99 -12.03
N HIS A 135 -6.65 10.01 -10.77
CA HIS A 135 -5.78 9.99 -9.59
C HIS A 135 -5.81 8.64 -8.86
N MET A 136 -6.37 7.61 -9.47
CA MET A 136 -6.62 6.36 -8.78
C MET A 136 -5.45 5.40 -8.90
N GLY A 137 -4.70 5.21 -7.82
CA GLY A 137 -3.80 4.08 -7.66
C GLY A 137 -4.55 2.77 -7.31
N PRO A 138 -3.83 1.67 -7.07
CA PRO A 138 -4.47 0.39 -6.77
C PRO A 138 -5.28 0.39 -5.47
N PHE A 139 -6.42 -0.31 -5.48
CA PHE A 139 -7.09 -0.77 -4.26
C PHE A 139 -6.33 -1.96 -3.68
N ILE A 140 -5.86 -1.79 -2.45
CA ILE A 140 -5.04 -2.77 -1.75
C ILE A 140 -5.94 -3.58 -0.81
N PHE A 141 -6.23 -4.82 -1.20
CA PHE A 141 -6.88 -5.82 -0.38
C PHE A 141 -5.85 -6.45 0.55
N GLU A 142 -5.70 -5.85 1.74
CA GLU A 142 -4.85 -6.42 2.78
C GLU A 142 -5.62 -7.44 3.62
N PHE A 143 -5.22 -8.70 3.48
CA PHE A 143 -5.74 -9.82 4.26
C PHE A 143 -4.84 -10.04 5.48
N GLN A 144 -5.42 -9.87 6.67
CA GLN A 144 -4.75 -10.23 7.92
C GLN A 144 -4.47 -11.73 7.98
N ARG A 145 -3.67 -12.17 8.96
CA ARG A 145 -3.50 -13.61 9.16
C ARG A 145 -4.83 -14.29 9.41
N HIS A 146 -5.06 -15.40 8.72
CA HIS A 146 -6.30 -16.17 8.84
C HIS A 146 -6.06 -17.68 8.80
N GLY A 147 -7.09 -18.45 9.15
CA GLY A 147 -7.05 -19.91 9.19
C GLY A 147 -7.59 -20.61 7.94
N LEU A 148 -8.03 -19.89 6.91
CA LEU A 148 -8.48 -20.48 5.64
C LEU A 148 -7.34 -21.28 4.99
N THR A 149 -7.68 -22.40 4.35
CA THR A 149 -6.72 -23.15 3.52
C THR A 149 -6.37 -22.35 2.27
N SER A 150 -5.25 -22.70 1.62
CA SER A 150 -4.85 -22.07 0.36
C SER A 150 -5.92 -22.23 -0.73
N GLU A 151 -6.51 -23.43 -0.84
CA GLU A 151 -7.59 -23.73 -1.78
C GLU A 151 -8.84 -22.89 -1.52
N GLU A 152 -9.30 -22.83 -0.26
CA GLU A 152 -10.49 -22.06 0.11
C GLU A 152 -10.27 -20.57 -0.15
N PHE A 153 -9.11 -20.04 0.21
CA PHE A 153 -8.79 -18.63 -0.01
C PHE A 153 -8.72 -18.30 -1.51
N CYS A 154 -8.01 -19.11 -2.30
CA CYS A 154 -7.88 -18.92 -3.75
C CYS A 154 -9.23 -18.99 -4.46
N SER A 155 -10.08 -19.98 -4.13
CA SER A 155 -11.43 -20.11 -4.70
C SER A 155 -12.31 -18.88 -4.40
N ARG A 156 -12.24 -18.35 -3.18
CA ARG A 156 -12.98 -17.14 -2.81
C ARG A 156 -12.47 -15.89 -3.53
N LEU A 157 -11.15 -15.74 -3.67
CA LEU A 157 -10.56 -14.64 -4.45
C LEU A 157 -10.97 -14.71 -5.92
N ASP A 158 -10.88 -15.89 -6.54
CA ASP A 158 -11.24 -16.11 -7.93
C ASP A 158 -12.69 -15.70 -8.21
N ARG A 159 -13.62 -16.19 -7.38
CA ARG A 159 -15.04 -15.82 -7.46
C ARG A 159 -15.26 -14.33 -7.23
N PHE A 160 -14.54 -13.72 -6.29
CA PHE A 160 -14.70 -12.30 -5.95
C PHE A 160 -14.24 -11.40 -7.08
N PHE A 161 -13.02 -11.59 -7.57
CA PHE A 161 -12.46 -10.76 -8.63
C PHE A 161 -13.16 -10.98 -9.98
N GLY A 162 -13.68 -12.18 -10.25
CA GLY A 162 -14.52 -12.43 -11.43
C GLY A 162 -15.85 -11.66 -11.45
N GLN A 163 -16.25 -11.05 -10.32
CA GLN A 163 -17.44 -10.20 -10.21
C GLN A 163 -17.10 -8.70 -10.15
N LEU A 164 -15.81 -8.35 -10.14
CA LEU A 164 -15.37 -6.96 -10.07
C LEU A 164 -15.20 -6.37 -11.48
N PRO A 165 -15.38 -5.06 -11.64
CA PRO A 165 -15.18 -4.39 -12.92
C PRO A 165 -13.70 -4.17 -13.22
N ASN A 166 -13.35 -4.11 -14.51
CA ASN A 166 -11.95 -4.01 -14.97
C ASN A 166 -11.47 -2.55 -15.14
N ASP A 167 -12.28 -1.57 -14.77
CA ASP A 167 -11.96 -0.13 -14.80
C ASP A 167 -11.07 0.32 -13.63
N PHE A 168 -10.83 -0.57 -12.66
CA PHE A 168 -10.00 -0.31 -11.50
C PHE A 168 -8.81 -1.27 -11.38
N ARG A 169 -7.79 -0.80 -10.67
CA ARG A 169 -6.59 -1.59 -10.36
C ARG A 169 -6.73 -2.21 -8.98
N TYR A 170 -6.51 -3.51 -8.91
CA TYR A 170 -6.62 -4.28 -7.67
C TYR A 170 -5.27 -4.90 -7.31
N ALA A 171 -4.94 -4.90 -6.03
CA ALA A 171 -3.74 -5.54 -5.51
C ALA A 171 -4.05 -6.33 -4.23
N VAL A 172 -3.51 -7.54 -4.12
CA VAL A 172 -3.71 -8.42 -2.97
C VAL A 172 -2.44 -8.48 -2.12
N GLU A 173 -2.60 -8.13 -0.85
CA GLU A 173 -1.57 -8.25 0.16
C GLU A 173 -1.94 -9.34 1.16
N ILE A 174 -1.17 -10.42 1.17
CA ILE A 174 -1.33 -11.54 2.10
C ILE A 174 -0.36 -11.42 3.29
N ARG A 175 -0.80 -11.93 4.45
CA ARG A 175 0.00 -12.04 5.67
C ARG A 175 0.26 -13.49 6.11
N ASN A 176 -0.24 -14.46 5.35
CA ASN A 176 0.06 -15.89 5.50
C ASN A 176 1.12 -16.28 4.45
N ALA A 177 2.38 -16.47 4.87
CA ALA A 177 3.47 -16.83 3.96
C ALA A 177 3.19 -18.13 3.17
N GLY A 178 2.48 -19.09 3.77
CA GLY A 178 2.12 -20.36 3.12
C GLY A 178 1.12 -20.25 1.96
N LEU A 179 0.56 -19.05 1.70
CA LEU A 179 -0.26 -18.80 0.51
C LEU A 179 0.58 -18.47 -0.72
N LEU A 180 1.85 -18.08 -0.55
CA LEU A 180 2.73 -17.78 -1.68
C LEU A 180 3.00 -19.05 -2.47
N GLY A 181 2.67 -19.01 -3.77
CA GLY A 181 2.86 -20.15 -4.65
C GLY A 181 2.05 -20.08 -5.93
N PRO A 182 2.17 -21.12 -6.79
CA PRO A 182 1.61 -21.13 -8.13
C PRO A 182 0.08 -20.98 -8.17
N ASP A 183 -0.65 -21.59 -7.23
CA ASP A 183 -2.12 -21.57 -7.25
C ASP A 183 -2.67 -20.18 -6.96
N TYR A 184 -2.10 -19.51 -5.94
CA TYR A 184 -2.41 -18.12 -5.64
C TYR A 184 -2.01 -17.19 -6.79
N ARG A 185 -0.81 -17.38 -7.37
CA ARG A 185 -0.33 -16.61 -8.52
C ARG A 185 -1.28 -16.72 -9.71
N LYS A 186 -1.73 -17.94 -10.07
CA LYS A 186 -2.66 -18.17 -11.20
C LYS A 186 -3.98 -17.44 -11.01
N VAL A 187 -4.55 -17.46 -9.80
CA VAL A 187 -5.79 -16.70 -9.52
C VAL A 187 -5.57 -15.20 -9.77
N LEU A 188 -4.46 -14.65 -9.27
CA LEU A 188 -4.17 -13.24 -9.51
C LEU A 188 -3.97 -12.89 -10.99
N GLU A 189 -3.24 -13.72 -11.74
CA GLU A 189 -3.02 -13.55 -13.18
C GLU A 189 -4.32 -13.58 -13.98
N SER A 190 -5.22 -14.53 -13.68
CA SER A 190 -6.52 -14.67 -14.35
C SER A 190 -7.39 -13.41 -14.26
N HIS A 191 -7.22 -12.63 -13.19
CA HIS A 191 -7.99 -11.40 -12.94
C HIS A 191 -7.17 -10.12 -13.08
N THR A 192 -5.92 -10.20 -13.57
CA THR A 192 -5.02 -9.04 -13.70
C THR A 192 -4.83 -8.27 -12.37
N VAL A 193 -4.80 -9.01 -11.26
CA VAL A 193 -4.65 -8.46 -9.89
C VAL A 193 -3.19 -8.51 -9.50
N ALA A 194 -2.63 -7.41 -8.98
CA ALA A 194 -1.23 -7.38 -8.57
C ALA A 194 -1.01 -8.10 -7.23
N HIS A 195 0.06 -8.88 -7.10
CA HIS A 195 0.57 -9.24 -5.78
C HIS A 195 1.27 -8.03 -5.13
N VAL A 196 0.95 -7.77 -3.86
CA VAL A 196 1.67 -6.79 -3.04
C VAL A 196 2.85 -7.46 -2.33
N TYR A 197 4.07 -7.10 -2.74
CA TYR A 197 5.31 -7.50 -2.08
C TYR A 197 5.49 -6.68 -0.81
N ASN A 198 5.32 -7.31 0.35
CA ASN A 198 5.32 -6.59 1.62
C ASN A 198 6.49 -6.98 2.51
N HIS A 199 7.27 -5.98 2.96
CA HIS A 199 8.30 -6.17 3.98
C HIS A 199 7.63 -6.05 5.35
N TRP A 200 7.11 -7.17 5.84
CA TRP A 200 6.35 -7.24 7.09
C TRP A 200 6.87 -8.37 7.98
N SER A 201 6.78 -8.16 9.29
CA SER A 201 7.31 -8.98 10.39
C SER A 201 7.39 -10.49 10.18
N TYR A 202 6.39 -11.09 9.53
CA TYR A 202 6.29 -12.56 9.38
C TYR A 202 6.05 -13.00 7.94
N MET A 203 6.28 -12.10 6.98
CA MET A 203 6.37 -12.47 5.57
C MET A 203 7.85 -12.71 5.22
N PRO A 204 8.14 -13.54 4.20
CA PRO A 204 9.51 -13.69 3.69
C PRO A 204 10.08 -12.35 3.18
N PRO A 205 11.41 -12.21 3.03
CA PRO A 205 12.03 -11.12 2.27
C PRO A 205 11.42 -10.97 0.86
N LEU A 206 11.52 -9.78 0.29
CA LEU A 206 10.78 -9.40 -0.93
C LEU A 206 11.16 -10.30 -2.12
N LEU A 207 12.46 -10.58 -2.31
CA LEU A 207 12.89 -11.47 -3.40
C LEU A 207 12.54 -12.94 -3.13
N GLN A 208 12.48 -13.37 -1.87
CA GLN A 208 12.00 -14.71 -1.56
C GLN A 208 10.52 -14.86 -1.91
N GLN A 209 9.68 -13.84 -1.65
CA GLN A 209 8.30 -13.81 -2.12
C GLN A 209 8.27 -13.89 -3.66
N HIS A 210 9.13 -13.13 -4.34
CA HIS A 210 9.21 -13.12 -5.80
C HIS A 210 9.58 -14.49 -6.38
N THR A 211 10.57 -15.19 -5.82
CA THR A 211 10.92 -16.57 -6.20
C THR A 211 9.74 -17.54 -5.99
N GLN A 212 9.01 -17.42 -4.89
CA GLN A 212 7.80 -18.24 -4.65
C GLN A 212 6.65 -17.92 -5.62
N MET A 213 6.66 -16.72 -6.19
CA MET A 213 5.77 -16.27 -7.26
C MET A 213 6.38 -16.54 -8.65
N GLU A 214 7.33 -17.48 -8.77
CA GLU A 214 8.01 -17.87 -10.02
C GLU A 214 8.64 -16.71 -10.78
N GLU A 215 9.08 -15.69 -10.05
CA GLU A 215 9.72 -14.49 -10.58
C GLU A 215 8.84 -13.70 -11.57
N ARG A 216 7.51 -13.76 -11.37
CA ARG A 216 6.52 -13.11 -12.24
C ARG A 216 5.69 -12.07 -11.50
N PHE A 217 5.38 -10.98 -12.20
CA PHE A 217 4.35 -10.04 -11.82
C PHE A 217 3.00 -10.46 -12.41
N THR A 218 1.95 -10.39 -11.60
CA THR A 218 0.60 -10.90 -11.93
C THR A 218 -0.30 -9.87 -12.61
N ALA A 219 0.17 -8.62 -12.78
CA ALA A 219 -0.57 -7.52 -13.40
C ALA A 219 0.37 -6.52 -14.10
N PRO A 220 -0.11 -5.62 -14.98
CA PRO A 220 0.66 -4.53 -15.62
C PRO A 220 1.31 -3.51 -14.66
N PHE A 221 1.20 -3.74 -13.36
CA PHE A 221 1.82 -2.98 -12.30
C PHE A 221 2.16 -3.89 -11.12
N THR A 222 3.03 -3.40 -10.24
CA THR A 222 3.38 -4.06 -8.98
C THR A 222 3.28 -3.07 -7.82
N VAL A 223 3.07 -3.58 -6.62
CA VAL A 223 3.03 -2.79 -5.39
C VAL A 223 4.02 -3.36 -4.41
N VAL A 224 4.92 -2.52 -3.90
CA VAL A 224 5.84 -2.84 -2.81
C VAL A 224 5.43 -2.03 -1.59
N ARG A 225 5.18 -2.70 -0.46
CA ARG A 225 4.87 -2.04 0.82
C ARG A 225 5.96 -2.33 1.84
N LEU A 226 6.70 -1.30 2.24
CA LEU A 226 7.78 -1.42 3.23
C LEU A 226 7.23 -1.07 4.60
N LEU A 227 6.93 -2.07 5.43
CA LEU A 227 6.08 -1.91 6.60
C LEU A 227 6.85 -2.01 7.92
N THR A 228 7.07 -3.24 8.39
CA THR A 228 7.66 -3.54 9.69
C THR A 228 8.88 -4.41 9.46
N PRO A 229 10.02 -4.15 10.11
CA PRO A 229 11.20 -5.01 10.02
C PRO A 229 10.83 -6.48 10.26
N LEU A 230 11.47 -7.37 9.50
CA LEU A 230 11.29 -8.81 9.68
C LEU A 230 11.62 -9.22 11.12
N ASN A 231 10.91 -10.23 11.62
CA ASN A 231 11.07 -10.78 12.96
C ASN A 231 10.89 -9.76 14.10
N MET A 232 10.25 -8.61 13.84
CA MET A 232 9.95 -7.59 14.83
C MET A 232 8.45 -7.46 15.04
N SER A 233 8.00 -7.44 16.30
CA SER A 233 6.58 -7.21 16.59
C SER A 233 6.17 -5.78 16.21
N TYR A 234 4.88 -5.59 15.94
CA TYR A 234 4.32 -4.28 15.63
C TYR A 234 4.64 -3.23 16.71
N GLU A 235 4.43 -3.57 17.99
CA GLU A 235 4.65 -2.66 19.11
C GLU A 235 6.14 -2.31 19.29
N ALA A 236 7.04 -3.29 19.12
CA ALA A 236 8.48 -3.05 19.18
C ALA A 236 8.93 -2.10 18.06
N ALA A 237 8.46 -2.32 16.83
CA ALA A 237 8.79 -1.44 15.71
C ALA A 237 8.23 -0.03 15.88
N LYS A 238 6.99 0.10 16.37
CA LYS A 238 6.36 1.39 16.67
C LYS A 238 7.18 2.16 17.72
N LYS A 239 7.55 1.51 18.83
CA LYS A 239 8.37 2.11 19.89
C LYS A 239 9.76 2.51 19.38
N ARG A 240 10.39 1.66 18.57
CA ARG A 240 11.73 1.90 18.00
C ARG A 240 11.74 3.09 17.04
N ALA A 241 10.73 3.21 16.20
CA ALA A 241 10.67 4.20 15.13
C ALA A 241 10.12 5.57 15.57
N ALA A 242 9.37 5.63 16.67
CA ALA A 242 8.89 6.91 17.21
C ALA A 242 10.08 7.86 17.57
N PRO A 243 9.94 9.18 17.35
CA PRO A 243 8.75 9.91 16.93
C PRO A 243 8.58 10.03 15.40
N TYR A 244 9.34 9.25 14.62
CA TYR A 244 9.35 9.21 13.16
C TYR A 244 10.04 10.38 12.44
N ASP A 245 10.97 11.05 13.10
CA ASP A 245 11.69 12.23 12.60
C ASP A 245 13.05 11.90 11.97
N LYS A 246 13.57 10.68 12.17
CA LYS A 246 14.87 10.23 11.67
C LYS A 246 14.92 8.75 11.35
N ILE A 247 15.98 8.33 10.66
CA ILE A 247 16.31 6.92 10.50
C ILE A 247 16.87 6.37 11.82
N VAL A 248 16.32 5.26 12.30
CA VAL A 248 16.70 4.57 13.56
C VAL A 248 17.31 3.18 13.32
N GLY A 249 17.56 2.85 12.06
CA GLY A 249 18.37 1.71 11.67
C GLY A 249 17.95 1.23 10.29
N GLU A 250 18.91 1.35 9.38
CA GLU A 250 18.75 1.03 7.97
C GLU A 250 18.52 -0.46 7.76
N LEU A 251 17.81 -0.77 6.68
CA LEU A 251 17.56 -2.11 6.19
C LEU A 251 18.13 -2.23 4.76
N PRO A 252 19.47 -2.35 4.60
CA PRO A 252 20.11 -2.35 3.28
C PRO A 252 19.59 -3.45 2.36
N GLN A 253 19.32 -4.65 2.91
CA GLN A 253 18.76 -5.76 2.14
C GLN A 253 17.36 -5.42 1.61
N MET A 254 16.47 -4.88 2.43
CA MET A 254 15.13 -4.43 2.00
C MET A 254 15.24 -3.40 0.87
N ARG A 255 16.14 -2.41 1.02
CA ARG A 255 16.36 -1.38 -0.01
C ARG A 255 16.85 -2.00 -1.32
N LYS A 256 17.86 -2.87 -1.27
CA LYS A 256 18.40 -3.57 -2.43
C LYS A 256 17.34 -4.41 -3.14
N GLU A 257 16.59 -5.23 -2.41
CA GLU A 257 15.53 -6.08 -2.97
C GLU A 257 14.40 -5.24 -3.59
N THR A 258 14.04 -4.13 -2.95
CA THR A 258 13.06 -3.17 -3.51
C THR A 258 13.54 -2.63 -4.85
N VAL A 259 14.80 -2.20 -4.94
CA VAL A 259 15.41 -1.70 -6.18
C VAL A 259 15.44 -2.77 -7.26
N THR A 260 15.78 -4.02 -6.92
CA THR A 260 15.72 -5.15 -7.86
C THR A 260 14.33 -5.34 -8.46
N LEU A 261 13.30 -5.39 -7.62
CA LEU A 261 11.90 -5.52 -8.08
C LEU A 261 11.46 -4.34 -8.94
N ILE A 262 11.85 -3.12 -8.59
CA ILE A 262 11.57 -1.92 -9.40
C ILE A 262 12.23 -2.05 -10.78
N LYS A 263 13.52 -2.40 -10.84
CA LYS A 263 14.26 -2.52 -12.11
C LYS A 263 13.64 -3.57 -13.03
N GLN A 264 13.23 -4.71 -12.48
CA GLN A 264 12.54 -5.73 -13.26
C GLN A 264 11.18 -5.24 -13.76
N ALA A 265 10.35 -4.67 -12.88
CA ALA A 265 9.03 -4.17 -13.25
C ALA A 265 9.11 -3.11 -14.36
N VAL A 266 10.01 -2.13 -14.23
CA VAL A 266 10.22 -1.10 -15.24
C VAL A 266 10.78 -1.69 -16.54
N GLY A 267 11.71 -2.64 -16.45
CA GLY A 267 12.24 -3.36 -17.63
C GLY A 267 11.17 -4.13 -18.40
N GLU A 268 10.13 -4.59 -17.70
CA GLU A 268 8.93 -5.20 -18.28
C GLU A 268 7.82 -4.19 -18.66
N ASN A 269 8.12 -2.89 -18.65
CA ASN A 269 7.19 -1.78 -18.89
C ASN A 269 5.96 -1.79 -17.95
N ARG A 270 6.17 -2.22 -16.70
CA ARG A 270 5.16 -2.22 -15.64
C ARG A 270 5.37 -1.05 -14.70
N ARG A 271 4.27 -0.51 -14.19
CA ARG A 271 4.31 0.54 -13.17
C ARG A 271 4.64 -0.05 -11.80
N ALA A 272 5.55 0.56 -11.05
CA ALA A 272 5.91 0.16 -9.69
C ALA A 272 5.44 1.21 -8.67
N TYR A 273 4.54 0.82 -7.79
CA TYR A 273 4.14 1.61 -6.62
C TYR A 273 4.97 1.17 -5.42
N VAL A 274 5.62 2.11 -4.74
CA VAL A 274 6.43 1.81 -3.57
C VAL A 274 5.94 2.67 -2.41
N LEU A 275 5.31 2.04 -1.43
CA LEU A 275 4.72 2.69 -0.27
C LEU A 275 5.52 2.36 0.99
N VAL A 276 6.14 3.38 1.59
CA VAL A 276 6.99 3.20 2.77
C VAL A 276 6.27 3.62 4.05
N ASN A 277 6.29 2.79 5.08
CA ASN A 277 5.80 3.11 6.41
C ASN A 277 6.94 3.53 7.33
N ASN A 278 6.72 4.49 8.23
CA ASN A 278 7.77 4.92 9.18
C ASN A 278 8.30 3.77 10.06
N ARG A 279 7.49 2.74 10.31
CA ARG A 279 7.90 1.59 11.10
C ARG A 279 9.08 0.81 10.50
N SER A 280 9.36 0.93 9.21
CA SER A 280 10.45 0.20 8.55
C SER A 280 11.82 0.65 9.09
N GLU A 281 12.14 1.93 8.95
CA GLU A 281 13.46 2.48 9.28
C GLU A 281 13.41 3.72 10.19
N GLY A 282 12.23 4.19 10.59
CA GLY A 282 12.05 5.38 11.42
C GLY A 282 11.41 6.55 10.67
N ASN A 283 11.85 6.83 9.44
CA ASN A 283 11.36 7.97 8.68
C ASN A 283 11.17 7.59 7.20
N ALA A 284 9.91 7.42 6.79
CA ALA A 284 9.56 6.98 5.45
C ALA A 284 10.01 7.94 4.35
N PRO A 285 9.90 9.29 4.49
CA PRO A 285 10.51 10.20 3.53
C PRO A 285 12.01 9.97 3.32
N LEU A 286 12.80 9.84 4.38
CA LEU A 286 14.24 9.57 4.27
C LEU A 286 14.53 8.20 3.66
N THR A 287 13.74 7.17 3.96
CA THR A 287 13.83 5.86 3.30
C THR A 287 13.56 5.97 1.80
N VAL A 288 12.53 6.73 1.39
CA VAL A 288 12.24 6.96 -0.03
C VAL A 288 13.39 7.70 -0.71
N GLN A 289 13.97 8.72 -0.07
CA GLN A 289 15.16 9.40 -0.57
C GLN A 289 16.34 8.45 -0.75
N ALA A 290 16.55 7.52 0.19
CA ALA A 290 17.59 6.51 0.08
C ALA A 290 17.36 5.55 -1.10
N LEU A 291 16.12 5.11 -1.35
CA LEU A 291 15.77 4.29 -2.51
C LEU A 291 16.00 5.03 -3.83
N VAL A 292 15.63 6.31 -3.88
CA VAL A 292 15.90 7.21 -5.01
C VAL A 292 17.40 7.32 -5.27
N SER A 293 18.20 7.58 -4.24
CA SER A 293 19.66 7.66 -4.38
C SER A 293 20.24 6.34 -4.87
N TYR A 294 19.78 5.21 -4.35
CA TYR A 294 20.23 3.88 -4.77
C TYR A 294 19.93 3.66 -6.27
N LEU A 295 18.71 3.91 -6.73
CA LEU A 295 18.37 3.78 -8.16
C LEU A 295 19.28 4.63 -9.06
N ARG A 296 19.58 5.87 -8.65
CA ARG A 296 20.49 6.76 -9.41
C ARG A 296 21.92 6.23 -9.45
N HIS A 297 22.44 5.73 -8.34
CA HIS A 297 23.78 5.14 -8.27
C HIS A 297 23.91 3.91 -9.16
N GLU A 298 22.84 3.12 -9.29
CA GLU A 298 22.74 1.95 -10.19
C GLU A 298 22.53 2.33 -11.67
N GLY A 299 22.63 3.62 -12.02
CA GLY A 299 22.49 4.11 -13.39
C GLY A 299 21.04 4.18 -13.89
N TYR A 300 20.06 3.92 -13.03
CA TYR A 300 18.64 3.99 -13.37
C TYR A 300 18.18 5.45 -13.33
N ARG A 301 17.80 5.97 -14.50
CA ARG A 301 17.31 7.34 -14.69
C ARG A 301 15.85 7.34 -15.07
#